data_AF-A0A2U1USN6-F1
#
_entry.id   AF-A0A2U1USN6-F1
#
_cell.length_a   1.000
_cell.length_b   1.000
_cell.length_c   1.000
_cell.angle_alpha   90.00
_cell.angle_beta   90.00
_cell.angle_gamma   90.00
#
_symmetry.space_group_name_H-M   'P 1'
#
loop_
_entity.id
_entity.type
_entity.pdbx_description
1 polymer ?
#
loop_
_entity_poly.entity_id
_entity_poly.type
_entity_poly.pdbx_seq_one_letter_code
_entity_poly.pdbx_strand_id
1 'polypeptide(L)'
;MSTVIKEGIQVKCTRCRNTHFESERISKRDPAYKGISVFTQVCPCCGCKNFYDLTPQFAWCWASGLIEIGDYPPSPEQDGSGAIMIATGPKYALKGFLDVVARHGKGESAGKLLVPGVPEAPDGDAAIDALTAWLAWCEPRKAAKRDGIKICFGEAN
;
A
#
# COMPACT_ATOMS: atom_id res chain seq x y z
N MET A 1 2.09 30.38 12.42
CA MET A 1 2.30 30.05 10.99
C MET A 1 1.42 28.86 10.69
N SER A 2 0.22 29.10 10.16
CA SER A 2 -0.72 28.03 9.82
C SER A 2 -0.15 27.25 8.64
N THR A 3 0.28 26.01 8.87
CA THR A 3 0.64 25.09 7.80
C THR A 3 -0.61 24.89 6.94
N VAL A 4 -0.62 25.43 5.73
CA VAL A 4 -1.65 25.10 4.75
C VAL A 4 -1.47 23.61 4.48
N ILE A 5 -2.30 22.77 5.10
CA ILE A 5 -2.44 21.38 4.70
C ILE A 5 -3.02 21.46 3.28
N LYS A 6 -2.17 21.22 2.27
CA LYS A 6 -2.65 21.01 0.92
C LYS A 6 -3.42 19.70 0.92
N GLU A 7 -4.73 19.78 1.06
CA GLU A 7 -5.64 18.66 0.89
C GLU A 7 -5.57 18.20 -0.58
N GLY A 8 -5.30 16.92 -0.80
CA GLY A 8 -5.25 16.36 -2.15
C GLY A 8 -4.49 15.04 -2.21
N ILE A 9 -4.69 14.30 -3.30
CA ILE A 9 -3.99 13.05 -3.56
C ILE A 9 -2.53 13.36 -3.92
N GLN A 10 -1.60 12.84 -3.13
CA GLN A 10 -0.18 12.92 -3.44
C GLN A 10 0.18 11.85 -4.48
N VAL A 11 1.01 12.21 -5.46
CA VAL A 11 1.42 11.31 -6.53
C VAL A 11 2.91 11.39 -6.80
N LYS A 12 3.48 10.32 -7.35
CA LYS A 12 4.87 10.25 -7.79
C LYS A 12 4.95 10.08 -9.30
N CYS A 13 5.63 10.98 -9.99
CA CYS A 13 5.83 10.83 -11.43
C CYS A 13 6.61 9.55 -11.75
N THR A 14 6.09 8.73 -12.68
CA THR A 14 6.75 7.48 -13.10
C THR A 14 8.08 7.71 -13.82
N ARG A 15 8.25 8.88 -14.47
CA ARG A 15 9.46 9.26 -15.22
C ARG A 15 10.52 9.91 -14.35
N CYS A 16 10.26 11.10 -13.81
CA CYS A 16 11.27 11.87 -13.06
C CYS A 16 11.21 11.67 -11.54
N ARG A 17 10.29 10.85 -11.03
CA ARG A 17 10.09 10.59 -9.59
C ARG A 17 9.71 11.81 -8.75
N ASN A 18 9.40 12.95 -9.37
CA ASN A 18 8.89 14.13 -8.67
C ASN A 18 7.59 13.80 -7.92
N THR A 19 7.61 14.02 -6.62
CA THR A 19 6.42 13.90 -5.74
C THR A 19 5.72 15.25 -5.70
N HIS A 20 4.42 15.27 -6.00
CA HIS A 20 3.59 16.46 -6.06
C HIS A 20 2.12 16.06 -5.85
N PHE A 21 1.27 17.03 -5.55
CA PHE A 21 -0.18 16.81 -5.50
C PHE A 21 -0.78 16.79 -6.91
N GLU A 22 -1.90 16.09 -7.09
CA GLU A 22 -2.63 16.12 -8.37
C GLU A 22 -3.03 17.54 -8.79
N SER A 23 -3.35 18.40 -7.81
CA SER A 23 -3.67 19.81 -8.02
C SER A 23 -2.50 20.66 -8.51
N GLU A 24 -1.26 20.18 -8.38
CA GLU A 24 -0.05 20.86 -8.85
C GLU A 24 0.33 20.46 -10.28
N ARG A 25 -0.44 19.57 -10.91
CA ARG A 25 -0.24 19.21 -12.32
C ARG A 25 -0.57 20.40 -13.22
N ILE A 26 0.14 20.46 -14.33
CA ILE A 26 -0.03 21.53 -15.32
C ILE A 26 -0.77 21.00 -16.55
N SER A 27 -1.70 21.79 -17.08
CA SER A 27 -2.34 21.51 -18.36
C SER A 27 -1.38 21.78 -19.51
N LYS A 28 -1.12 20.78 -20.35
CA LYS A 28 -0.43 20.97 -21.64
C LYS A 28 -1.33 20.53 -22.79
N ARG A 29 -1.29 21.27 -23.90
CA ARG A 29 -1.97 20.89 -25.13
C ARG A 29 -1.43 19.54 -25.63
N ASP A 30 -2.32 18.61 -25.92
CA ASP A 30 -1.94 17.31 -26.47
C ASP A 30 -1.71 17.43 -27.99
N PRO A 31 -0.49 17.20 -28.50
CA PRO A 31 -0.19 17.31 -29.92
C PRO A 31 -0.84 16.19 -30.76
N ALA A 32 -1.34 15.12 -30.15
CA ALA A 32 -1.98 14.01 -30.87
C ALA A 32 -3.29 14.43 -31.54
N TYR A 33 -3.99 15.42 -30.99
CA TYR A 33 -5.28 15.90 -31.50
C TYR A 33 -5.09 17.17 -32.33
N LYS A 34 -5.03 16.99 -33.67
CA LYS A 34 -4.98 18.12 -34.62
C LYS A 34 -6.39 18.70 -34.82
N GLY A 35 -6.50 20.02 -34.87
CA GLY A 35 -7.77 20.72 -35.11
C GLY A 35 -8.70 20.83 -33.89
N ILE A 36 -8.41 20.14 -32.78
CA ILE A 36 -9.17 20.23 -31.53
C ILE A 36 -8.20 20.55 -30.38
N SER A 37 -8.57 21.51 -29.53
CA SER A 37 -7.76 21.91 -28.37
C SER A 37 -8.00 20.97 -27.19
N VAL A 38 -7.34 19.81 -27.20
CA VAL A 38 -7.34 18.86 -26.08
C VAL A 38 -6.16 19.18 -25.15
N PHE A 39 -6.41 19.22 -23.84
CA PHE A 39 -5.38 19.43 -22.81
C PHE A 39 -5.27 18.20 -21.91
N THR A 40 -4.05 17.87 -21.51
CA THR A 40 -3.76 16.78 -20.57
C THR A 40 -3.02 17.34 -19.37
N GLN A 41 -3.37 16.85 -18.18
CA GLN A 41 -2.63 17.12 -16.94
C GLN A 41 -1.31 16.35 -16.96
N VAL A 42 -0.20 17.06 -16.78
CA VAL A 42 1.13 16.47 -16.81
C VAL A 42 1.96 16.86 -15.59
N CYS A 43 3.01 16.08 -15.33
CA CYS A 43 3.98 16.36 -14.29
C CYS A 43 4.58 17.77 -14.49
N PRO A 44 4.59 18.63 -13.45
CA PRO A 44 5.12 19.99 -13.55
C PRO A 44 6.63 20.01 -13.87
N CYS A 45 7.36 18.96 -13.48
CA CYS A 45 8.80 18.86 -13.68
C CYS A 45 9.17 18.33 -15.09
N CYS A 46 8.58 17.23 -15.55
CA CYS A 46 9.03 16.55 -16.78
C CYS A 46 7.98 16.38 -17.89
N GLY A 47 6.72 16.78 -17.66
CA GLY A 47 5.63 16.64 -18.63
C GLY A 47 5.13 15.20 -18.87
N CYS A 48 5.51 14.23 -18.03
CA CYS A 48 4.95 12.88 -18.09
C CYS A 48 3.46 12.85 -17.68
N LYS A 49 2.70 11.90 -18.22
CA LYS A 49 1.25 11.70 -17.98
C LYS A 49 0.94 10.54 -17.01
N ASN A 50 1.96 9.76 -16.63
CA ASN A 50 1.80 8.55 -15.80
C ASN A 50 2.34 8.78 -14.39
N PHE A 51 1.55 8.40 -13.39
CA PHE A 51 1.83 8.66 -11.99
C PHE A 51 1.56 7.41 -11.14
N TYR A 52 2.33 7.25 -10.06
CA TYR A 52 2.01 6.34 -8.99
C TYR A 52 1.14 7.05 -7.94
N ASP A 53 0.10 6.36 -7.48
CA ASP A 53 -0.77 6.81 -6.40
C ASP A 53 -0.08 6.58 -5.05
N LEU A 54 0.20 7.68 -4.33
CA LEU A 54 0.83 7.63 -3.01
C LEU A 54 -0.18 7.63 -1.85
N THR A 55 -1.49 7.51 -2.13
CA THR A 55 -2.52 7.41 -1.09
C THR A 55 -2.14 6.28 -0.12
N PRO A 56 -2.05 6.56 1.19
CA PRO A 56 -1.69 5.55 2.16
C PRO A 56 -2.78 4.48 2.23
N GLN A 57 -2.34 3.23 2.36
CA GLN A 57 -3.17 2.07 2.62
C GLN A 57 -2.62 1.30 3.82
N PHE A 58 -3.52 0.57 4.45
CA PHE A 58 -3.26 -0.30 5.59
C PHE A 58 -3.40 -1.74 5.15
N ALA A 59 -2.54 -2.60 5.68
CA ALA A 59 -2.67 -4.04 5.57
C ALA A 59 -2.76 -4.65 6.96
N TRP A 60 -3.67 -5.61 7.12
CA TRP A 60 -3.91 -6.31 8.37
C TRP A 60 -3.97 -7.82 8.13
N CYS A 61 -3.72 -8.56 9.21
CA CYS A 61 -3.80 -10.00 9.28
C CYS A 61 -4.93 -10.41 10.24
N TRP A 62 -5.76 -11.33 9.81
CA TRP A 62 -6.75 -12.01 10.66
C TRP A 62 -6.12 -13.18 11.41
N ALA A 63 -6.78 -13.69 12.45
CA ALA A 63 -6.33 -14.87 13.19
C ALA A 63 -6.13 -16.12 12.29
N SER A 64 -6.83 -16.18 11.15
CA SER A 64 -6.67 -17.23 10.13
C SER A 64 -5.38 -17.11 9.30
N GLY A 65 -4.60 -16.05 9.49
CA GLY A 65 -3.46 -15.69 8.66
C GLY A 65 -3.84 -14.93 7.39
N LEU A 66 -5.15 -14.72 7.10
CA LEU A 66 -5.60 -13.97 5.94
C LEU A 66 -5.13 -12.52 5.99
N ILE A 67 -4.49 -12.09 4.90
CA ILE A 67 -4.05 -10.71 4.71
C ILE A 67 -5.06 -9.97 3.84
N GLU A 68 -5.49 -8.82 4.33
CA GLU A 68 -6.31 -7.88 3.58
C GLU A 68 -5.67 -6.48 3.56
N ILE A 69 -6.11 -5.68 2.59
CA ILE A 69 -5.60 -4.33 2.34
C ILE A 69 -6.78 -3.41 2.13
N GLY A 70 -6.75 -2.24 2.75
CA GLY A 70 -7.78 -1.22 2.59
C GLY A 70 -7.29 0.18 2.91
N ASP A 71 -8.17 1.14 2.68
CA ASP A 71 -7.90 2.55 2.94
C ASP A 71 -8.01 2.88 4.45
N TYR A 72 -8.69 2.02 5.23
CA TYR A 72 -8.82 2.09 6.68
C TYR A 72 -8.70 0.68 7.29
N PRO A 73 -8.11 0.54 8.49
CA PRO A 73 -8.15 -0.73 9.22
C PRO A 73 -9.60 -1.04 9.66
N PRO A 74 -9.97 -2.33 9.81
CA PRO A 74 -11.30 -2.71 10.29
C PRO A 74 -11.52 -2.19 11.73
N SER A 75 -12.75 -1.81 12.05
CA SER A 75 -13.06 -1.39 13.43
C SER A 75 -12.99 -2.61 14.36
N PRO A 76 -12.49 -2.45 15.60
CA PRO A 76 -12.33 -3.56 16.55
C PRO A 76 -13.64 -4.29 16.89
N GLU A 77 -14.79 -3.68 16.60
CA GLU A 77 -16.13 -4.16 16.92
C GLU A 77 -16.79 -5.00 15.82
N GLN A 78 -16.27 -5.00 14.58
CA GLN A 78 -16.99 -5.56 13.44
C GLN A 78 -17.03 -7.10 13.36
N ASP A 79 -16.08 -7.82 13.95
CA ASP A 79 -16.04 -9.29 13.89
C ASP A 79 -15.49 -9.98 15.15
N GLY A 80 -15.15 -9.24 16.23
CA GLY A 80 -14.63 -9.80 17.48
C GLY A 80 -13.32 -10.60 17.36
N SER A 81 -12.72 -10.65 16.17
CA SER A 81 -11.60 -11.53 15.82
C SER A 81 -10.24 -10.83 15.74
N GLY A 82 -10.19 -9.54 16.12
CA GLY A 82 -8.95 -8.77 16.34
C GLY A 82 -8.00 -8.78 15.15
N ALA A 83 -8.30 -8.02 14.09
CA ALA A 83 -7.34 -7.82 13.01
C ALA A 83 -6.08 -7.11 13.52
N ILE A 84 -4.91 -7.68 13.23
CA ILE A 84 -3.62 -7.10 13.60
C ILE A 84 -3.09 -6.36 12.39
N MET A 85 -2.84 -5.05 12.51
CA MET A 85 -2.21 -4.31 11.44
C MET A 85 -0.74 -4.74 11.31
N ILE A 86 -0.33 -5.03 10.07
CA ILE A 86 0.98 -5.60 9.74
C ILE A 86 1.86 -4.68 8.89
N ALA A 87 1.26 -3.78 8.12
CA ALA A 87 2.00 -2.84 7.30
C ALA A 87 1.16 -1.63 6.89
N THR A 88 1.85 -0.53 6.61
CA THR A 88 1.29 0.66 5.95
C THR A 88 2.16 1.07 4.79
N GLY A 89 1.59 1.67 3.76
CA GLY A 89 2.37 2.15 2.62
C GLY A 89 1.51 2.70 1.51
N PRO A 90 2.13 3.24 0.45
CA PRO A 90 1.37 3.83 -0.64
C PRO A 90 0.71 2.76 -1.51
N LYS A 91 -0.50 3.07 -2.02
CA LYS A 91 -1.36 2.19 -2.83
C LYS A 91 -0.64 1.52 -4.00
N TYR A 92 0.28 2.23 -4.67
CA TYR A 92 1.02 1.65 -5.80
C TYR A 92 1.97 0.51 -5.42
N ALA A 93 2.40 0.42 -4.15
CA ALA A 93 3.49 -0.47 -3.73
C ALA A 93 3.05 -1.54 -2.73
N LEU A 94 2.15 -1.21 -1.80
CA LEU A 94 1.83 -2.08 -0.66
C LEU A 94 1.36 -3.48 -1.10
N LYS A 95 0.38 -3.55 -2.02
CA LYS A 95 -0.11 -4.83 -2.55
C LYS A 95 0.98 -5.63 -3.25
N GLY A 96 1.79 -4.99 -4.09
CA GLY A 96 2.86 -5.66 -4.82
C GLY A 96 3.96 -6.20 -3.92
N PHE A 97 4.26 -5.49 -2.82
CA PHE A 97 5.17 -5.99 -1.80
C PHE A 97 4.60 -7.22 -1.09
N LEU A 98 3.36 -7.13 -0.60
CA LEU A 98 2.71 -8.23 0.12
C LEU A 98 2.55 -9.48 -0.76
N ASP A 99 2.25 -9.32 -2.05
CA ASP A 99 2.15 -10.42 -3.01
C ASP A 99 3.46 -11.23 -3.15
N VAL A 100 4.61 -10.59 -2.88
CA VAL A 100 5.94 -11.24 -2.94
C VAL A 100 6.31 -11.91 -1.61
N VAL A 101 5.90 -11.33 -0.48
CA VAL A 101 6.33 -11.82 0.85
C VAL A 101 5.33 -12.77 1.50
N ALA A 102 4.06 -12.71 1.12
CA ALA A 102 3.00 -13.56 1.65
C ALA A 102 2.99 -14.93 0.97
N ARG A 103 2.37 -15.90 1.63
CA ARG A 103 2.03 -17.20 1.04
C ARG A 103 0.74 -17.05 0.22
N HIS A 104 0.75 -17.53 -1.02
CA HIS A 104 -0.48 -17.63 -1.81
C HIS A 104 -1.31 -18.84 -1.39
N GLY A 105 -2.55 -18.61 -1.01
CA GLY A 105 -3.51 -19.68 -0.76
C GLY A 105 -3.74 -20.55 -2.01
N LYS A 106 -4.11 -21.81 -1.77
CA LYS A 106 -4.45 -22.81 -2.79
C LYS A 106 -5.82 -23.41 -2.48
N GLY A 107 -6.43 -24.11 -3.44
CA GLY A 107 -7.76 -24.70 -3.27
C GLY A 107 -8.82 -23.65 -2.96
N GLU A 108 -9.55 -23.82 -1.87
CA GLU A 108 -10.61 -22.89 -1.42
C GLU A 108 -10.10 -21.49 -1.06
N SER A 109 -8.80 -21.34 -0.80
CA SER A 109 -8.14 -20.05 -0.54
C SER A 109 -7.35 -19.54 -1.75
N ALA A 110 -7.60 -20.06 -2.96
CA ALA A 110 -6.93 -19.59 -4.17
C ALA A 110 -7.13 -18.09 -4.39
N GLY A 111 -6.02 -17.38 -4.65
CA GLY A 111 -6.03 -15.93 -4.85
C GLY A 111 -5.98 -15.09 -3.57
N LYS A 112 -6.03 -15.71 -2.38
CA LYS A 112 -5.87 -15.03 -1.10
C LYS A 112 -4.39 -14.99 -0.67
N LEU A 113 -4.01 -13.92 0.02
CA LEU A 113 -2.69 -13.77 0.63
C LEU A 113 -2.77 -14.21 2.09
N LEU A 114 -1.81 -15.02 2.53
CA LEU A 114 -1.72 -15.56 3.87
C LEU A 114 -0.35 -15.23 4.49
N VAL A 115 -0.32 -14.93 5.78
CA VAL A 115 0.94 -14.85 6.54
C VAL A 115 1.52 -16.26 6.63
N PRO A 116 2.76 -16.50 6.18
CA PRO A 116 3.41 -17.81 6.31
C PRO A 116 3.50 -18.26 7.78
N GLY A 117 3.09 -19.50 8.07
CA GLY A 117 3.20 -20.11 9.41
C GLY A 117 1.99 -19.86 10.31
N VAL A 118 1.19 -18.82 10.06
CA VAL A 118 -0.02 -18.54 10.85
C VAL A 118 -1.14 -19.57 10.59
N PRO A 119 -1.53 -19.88 9.33
CA PRO A 119 -2.57 -20.88 9.06
C PRO A 119 -2.22 -22.29 9.55
N GLU A 120 -0.93 -22.59 9.75
CA GLU A 120 -0.43 -23.88 10.19
C GLU A 120 -0.14 -23.97 11.70
N ALA A 121 -0.31 -22.86 12.43
CA ALA A 121 0.00 -22.80 13.84
C ALA A 121 -0.99 -23.65 14.69
N PRO A 122 -0.52 -24.39 15.69
CA PRO A 122 -1.37 -25.22 16.55
C PRO A 122 -2.23 -24.40 17.52
N ASP A 123 -1.81 -23.18 17.86
CA ASP A 123 -2.46 -22.29 18.82
C ASP A 123 -2.14 -20.82 18.52
N GLY A 124 -2.77 -19.91 19.27
CA GLY A 124 -2.64 -18.47 19.09
C GLY A 124 -1.24 -17.93 19.39
N ASP A 125 -0.53 -18.51 20.36
CA ASP A 125 0.82 -18.05 20.72
C ASP A 125 1.81 -18.39 19.61
N ALA A 126 1.76 -19.62 19.10
CA ALA A 126 2.55 -20.04 17.94
C ALA A 126 2.22 -19.21 16.68
N ALA A 127 0.96 -18.79 16.50
CA ALA A 127 0.56 -17.90 15.41
C ALA A 127 1.18 -16.50 15.56
N ILE A 128 1.21 -15.94 16.77
CA ILE A 128 1.84 -14.65 17.05
C ILE A 128 3.36 -14.72 16.85
N ASP A 129 4.01 -15.80 17.28
CA ASP A 129 5.44 -16.03 17.04
C ASP A 129 5.75 -16.10 15.53
N ALA A 130 4.95 -16.85 14.76
CA ALA A 130 5.09 -16.94 13.31
C ALA A 130 4.90 -15.59 12.63
N LEU A 131 3.87 -14.83 13.02
CA LEU A 131 3.62 -13.48 12.53
C LEU A 131 4.81 -12.55 12.81
N THR A 132 5.30 -12.55 14.06
CA THR A 132 6.41 -11.72 14.50
C THR A 132 7.69 -12.03 13.71
N ALA A 133 8.00 -13.31 13.55
CA ALA A 133 9.15 -13.75 12.76
C ALA A 133 9.04 -13.33 11.29
N TRP A 134 7.84 -13.44 10.69
CA TRP A 134 7.61 -13.02 9.31
C TRP A 134 7.73 -11.51 9.11
N LEU A 135 7.23 -10.70 10.06
CA LEU A 135 7.37 -9.24 10.01
C LEU A 135 8.82 -8.80 10.13
N ALA A 136 9.57 -9.38 11.07
CA ALA A 136 11.01 -9.13 11.22
C ALA A 136 11.80 -9.51 9.95
N TRP A 137 11.39 -10.56 9.24
CA TRP A 137 11.97 -10.92 7.96
C TRP A 137 11.58 -9.96 6.81
N CYS A 138 10.39 -9.36 6.88
CA CYS A 138 9.92 -8.39 5.89
C CYS A 138 10.63 -7.04 6.00
N GLU A 139 10.85 -6.55 7.22
CA GLU A 139 11.37 -5.20 7.52
C GLU A 139 12.69 -4.81 6.80
N PRO A 140 13.75 -5.65 6.77
CA PRO A 140 15.02 -5.25 6.16
C PRO A 140 14.98 -5.19 4.62
N ARG A 141 13.89 -5.63 3.98
CA ARG A 141 13.82 -5.73 2.51
C ARG A 141 13.92 -4.36 1.85
N LYS A 142 14.81 -4.27 0.85
CA LYS A 142 15.05 -3.03 0.09
C LYS A 142 13.78 -2.46 -0.55
N ALA A 143 12.86 -3.32 -0.99
CA ALA A 143 11.59 -2.89 -1.60
C ALA A 143 10.75 -2.06 -0.61
N ALA A 144 10.65 -2.49 0.65
CA ALA A 144 9.90 -1.76 1.66
C ALA A 144 10.47 -0.34 1.88
N LYS A 145 11.79 -0.25 2.06
CA LYS A 145 12.50 1.04 2.23
C LYS A 145 12.39 1.95 1.02
N ARG A 146 12.55 1.41 -0.20
CA ARG A 146 12.52 2.19 -1.44
C ARG A 146 11.15 2.81 -1.70
N ASP A 147 10.10 2.05 -1.42
CA ASP A 147 8.74 2.41 -1.83
C ASP A 147 7.92 3.03 -0.70
N GLY A 148 8.50 3.18 0.49
CA GLY A 148 7.87 3.88 1.63
C GLY A 148 6.90 3.00 2.41
N ILE A 149 7.12 1.69 2.42
CA ILE A 149 6.33 0.73 3.19
C ILE A 149 6.92 0.62 4.59
N LYS A 150 6.07 0.74 5.60
CA LYS A 150 6.40 0.55 7.02
C LYS A 150 5.76 -0.75 7.49
N ILE A 151 6.57 -1.64 8.05
CA ILE A 151 6.09 -2.85 8.71
C ILE A 151 5.70 -2.49 10.15
N CYS A 152 4.59 -3.03 10.63
CA CYS A 152 4.01 -2.71 11.93
C CYS A 152 3.52 -4.00 12.61
N PHE A 153 3.32 -3.96 13.92
CA PHE A 153 2.66 -5.02 14.68
C PHE A 153 1.70 -4.37 15.67
N GLY A 154 0.39 -4.45 15.41
CA GLY A 154 -0.63 -3.74 16.20
C GLY A 154 -0.93 -2.32 15.67
N GLU A 155 -1.55 -1.46 16.47
CA GLU A 155 -2.05 -0.15 16.01
C GLU A 155 -0.94 0.80 15.49
N ALA A 156 -1.26 1.52 14.40
CA ALA A 156 -0.40 2.57 13.84
C ALA A 156 -0.51 3.80 14.75
N ASN A 157 0.44 3.94 15.68
CA ASN A 157 0.69 5.24 16.33
C ASN A 157 1.32 6.23 15.34
#